data_AF-A0A7W7I9V8-F1
#
_entry.id   AF-A0A7W7I9V8-F1
#
_cell.length_a   1.000
_cell.length_b   1.000
_cell.length_c   1.000
_cell.angle_alpha   90.00
_cell.angle_beta   90.00
_cell.angle_gamma   90.00
#
_symmetry.space_group_name_H-M   'P 1'
#
loop_
_entity.id
_entity.type
_entity.pdbx_description
1 polymer ?
#
loop_
_entity_poly.entity_id
_entity_poly.type
_entity_poly.pdbx_seq_one_letter_code
_entity_poly.pdbx_strand_id
1 'polypeptide(L)'
;MTSALTPDHHGSHRHLLWNPDDATPARARIDAIIVPTNRAPAHLGEAARIAALLECPLVTLHSGRFTSARDTARRLPPDTDLIAIDVPGQEALRLPEFETSRLLTGRFARKTDISAKRNFALMLSHLVGWERIVFLDDDITVQAPENLRTAAGLLDTYSAVGLSIGGFPDNSVVCHAYRAVGGPQQSFIGGGALAIEVTRHRSFFPNIYNEDWFCLLDAKVGLRQLAVTGTVVQQPYDPYRTPDRARGEEIGDVLAEGVFWLLDQGRTVAEADLRHWADFIARRGRFIDHVLRLARASTLIEDDGERKRMIAALLAARGRLAHITPELCQGFIKALAIDQERWQRHVDRLPRRPSIEAALNSLTKSGRPPLVRHISRKAARPLRVASAEGGRTD
;
A
#
# COMPACT_ATOMS: atom_id res chain seq x y z
N MET A 1 13.49 -1.54 35.97
CA MET A 1 12.80 -1.28 34.68
C MET A 1 12.68 -2.59 33.94
N THR A 2 11.48 -3.01 33.55
CA THR A 2 11.27 -4.23 32.76
C THR A 2 11.77 -3.98 31.34
N SER A 3 12.60 -4.86 30.78
CA SER A 3 13.05 -4.74 29.39
C SER A 3 11.86 -4.77 28.44
N ALA A 4 11.82 -3.83 27.48
CA ALA A 4 10.78 -3.83 26.46
C ALA A 4 10.99 -4.96 25.44
N LEU A 5 12.24 -5.42 25.26
CA LEU A 5 12.59 -6.46 24.28
C LEU A 5 11.80 -7.75 24.48
N THR A 6 11.47 -8.40 23.37
CA THR A 6 10.76 -9.68 23.34
C THR A 6 11.29 -10.56 22.21
N PRO A 7 11.42 -11.87 22.40
CA PRO A 7 11.76 -12.82 21.33
C PRO A 7 10.55 -13.19 20.45
N ASP A 8 9.35 -12.72 20.78
CA ASP A 8 8.11 -13.03 20.06
C ASP A 8 7.76 -11.98 18.98
N HIS A 9 8.68 -11.05 18.69
CA HIS A 9 8.50 -10.02 17.67
C HIS A 9 9.84 -9.60 17.03
N HIS A 10 9.85 -9.39 15.72
CA HIS A 10 10.99 -8.80 15.02
C HIS A 10 10.78 -7.30 14.86
N GLY A 11 11.63 -6.49 15.52
CA GLY A 11 11.49 -5.03 15.48
C GLY A 11 11.83 -4.39 14.12
N SER A 12 12.35 -5.14 13.15
CA SER A 12 12.69 -4.62 11.82
C SER A 12 12.85 -5.73 10.78
N HIS A 13 12.30 -5.49 9.59
CA HIS A 13 12.53 -6.29 8.38
C HIS A 13 13.43 -5.57 7.37
N ARG A 14 14.03 -4.42 7.73
CA ARG A 14 14.77 -3.58 6.76
C ARG A 14 15.96 -4.29 6.11
N HIS A 15 16.49 -5.34 6.72
CA HIS A 15 17.56 -6.15 6.15
C HIS A 15 17.12 -6.95 4.90
N LEU A 16 15.81 -7.09 4.67
CA LEU A 16 15.23 -7.65 3.44
C LEU A 16 15.25 -6.66 2.27
N LEU A 17 15.63 -5.40 2.49
CA LEU A 17 15.66 -4.34 1.48
C LEU A 17 17.08 -4.10 1.00
N TRP A 18 17.22 -3.87 -0.30
CA TRP A 18 18.45 -3.33 -0.84
C TRP A 18 18.54 -1.82 -0.55
N ASN A 19 19.68 -1.38 -0.02
CA ASN A 19 20.01 0.04 0.05
C ASN A 19 21.09 0.36 -0.99
N PRO A 20 20.76 1.02 -2.11
CA PRO A 20 21.73 1.39 -3.12
C PRO A 20 22.51 2.64 -2.66
N ASP A 21 23.31 2.51 -1.60
CA ASP A 21 24.13 3.61 -1.07
C ASP A 21 25.35 3.93 -1.98
N ASP A 22 25.70 3.06 -2.94
CA ASP A 22 27.01 3.11 -3.62
C ASP A 22 27.00 3.57 -5.09
N ALA A 23 25.84 3.81 -5.71
CA ALA A 23 25.78 4.34 -7.07
C ALA A 23 24.79 5.50 -7.12
N THR A 24 25.16 6.62 -7.75
CA THR A 24 24.20 7.69 -8.05
C THR A 24 23.10 7.09 -8.93
N PRO A 25 21.89 6.82 -8.41
CA PRO A 25 20.92 6.09 -9.20
C PRO A 25 20.49 7.00 -10.36
N ALA A 26 20.41 6.42 -11.56
CA ALA A 26 19.84 7.16 -12.68
C ALA A 26 18.46 7.67 -12.26
N ARG A 27 18.19 8.96 -12.47
CA ARG A 27 16.85 9.51 -12.26
C ARG A 27 16.00 9.18 -13.47
N ALA A 28 14.78 8.72 -13.26
CA ALA A 28 13.84 8.46 -14.35
C ALA A 28 12.61 9.36 -14.25
N ARG A 29 11.92 9.48 -15.39
CA ARG A 29 10.61 10.12 -15.47
C ARG A 29 9.58 9.29 -14.69
N ILE A 30 8.65 9.99 -14.04
CA ILE A 30 7.45 9.43 -13.45
C ILE A 30 6.29 9.75 -14.40
N ASP A 31 5.50 8.74 -14.74
CA ASP A 31 4.36 8.90 -15.63
C ASP A 31 3.11 9.41 -14.92
N ALA A 32 2.95 9.08 -13.64
CA ALA A 32 1.89 9.61 -12.79
C ALA A 32 2.21 9.45 -11.29
N ILE A 33 1.74 10.41 -10.49
CA ILE A 33 1.58 10.24 -9.04
C ILE A 33 0.12 9.90 -8.77
N ILE A 34 -0.12 8.85 -7.98
CA ILE A 34 -1.44 8.32 -7.70
C ILE A 34 -1.71 8.36 -6.21
N VAL A 35 -2.79 9.03 -5.84
CA VAL A 35 -3.22 9.21 -4.45
C VAL A 35 -4.57 8.54 -4.20
N PRO A 36 -4.60 7.34 -3.58
CA PRO A 36 -5.83 6.78 -3.06
C PRO A 36 -6.25 7.53 -1.79
N THR A 37 -7.27 8.39 -1.88
CA THR A 37 -7.63 9.28 -0.76
C THR A 37 -8.87 8.80 -0.01
N ASN A 38 -8.88 9.01 1.30
CA ASN A 38 -10.05 8.89 2.16
C ASN A 38 -10.30 10.14 3.03
N ARG A 39 -9.45 11.16 2.88
CA ARG A 39 -9.49 12.42 3.62
C ARG A 39 -10.00 13.57 2.75
N ALA A 40 -10.44 14.65 3.40
CA ALA A 40 -10.94 15.82 2.68
C ALA A 40 -9.89 16.38 1.71
N PRO A 41 -10.28 16.95 0.55
CA PRO A 41 -9.35 17.37 -0.51
C PRO A 41 -8.24 18.35 -0.08
N ALA A 42 -8.37 18.99 1.08
CA ALA A 42 -7.32 19.85 1.66
C ALA A 42 -5.99 19.10 1.89
N HIS A 43 -6.02 17.78 2.08
CA HIS A 43 -4.83 16.96 2.27
C HIS A 43 -4.05 16.71 0.95
N LEU A 44 -4.65 16.98 -0.21
CA LEU A 44 -4.05 16.71 -1.52
C LEU A 44 -3.12 17.82 -2.02
N GLY A 45 -2.99 18.94 -1.28
CA GLY A 45 -2.17 20.08 -1.69
C GLY A 45 -0.69 19.72 -1.87
N GLU A 46 -0.16 18.86 -1.00
CA GLU A 46 1.22 18.41 -1.07
C GLU A 46 1.47 17.51 -2.29
N ALA A 47 0.59 16.55 -2.56
CA ALA A 47 0.67 15.73 -3.76
C ALA A 47 0.57 16.57 -5.05
N ALA A 48 -0.29 17.60 -5.07
CA ALA A 48 -0.40 18.54 -6.19
C ALA A 48 0.89 19.33 -6.41
N ARG A 49 1.51 19.82 -5.33
CA ARG A 49 2.82 20.49 -5.38
C ARG A 49 3.90 19.58 -5.96
N ILE A 50 3.98 18.34 -5.49
CA ILE A 50 4.99 17.36 -5.94
C ILE A 50 4.78 17.02 -7.42
N ALA A 51 3.54 16.73 -7.84
CA ALA A 51 3.23 16.43 -9.23
C ALA A 51 3.60 17.58 -10.18
N ALA A 52 3.34 18.83 -9.76
CA ALA A 52 3.74 20.02 -10.51
C ALA A 52 5.27 20.14 -10.63
N LEU A 53 6.02 19.90 -9.54
CA LEU A 53 7.49 19.96 -9.53
C LEU A 53 8.13 18.85 -10.38
N LEU A 54 7.53 17.66 -10.40
CA LEU A 54 8.04 16.52 -11.16
C LEU A 54 7.54 16.48 -12.60
N GLU A 55 6.65 17.40 -12.97
CA GLU A 55 6.05 17.54 -14.29
C GLU A 55 5.29 16.28 -14.74
N CYS A 56 4.51 15.69 -13.83
CA CYS A 56 3.68 14.52 -14.12
C CYS A 56 2.22 14.75 -13.69
N PRO A 57 1.26 14.05 -14.33
CA PRO A 57 -0.12 14.02 -13.87
C PRO A 57 -0.27 13.59 -12.41
N LEU A 58 -1.16 14.25 -11.69
CA LEU A 58 -1.69 13.81 -10.40
C LEU A 58 -3.02 13.08 -10.62
N VAL A 59 -3.08 11.80 -10.24
CA VAL A 59 -4.32 11.01 -10.21
C VAL A 59 -4.82 10.92 -8.79
N THR A 60 -6.07 11.31 -8.53
CA THR A 60 -6.68 11.23 -7.19
C THR A 60 -7.93 10.34 -7.23
N LEU A 61 -8.03 9.39 -6.30
CA LEU A 61 -9.07 8.36 -6.30
C LEU A 61 -9.98 8.51 -5.07
N HIS A 62 -11.24 8.87 -5.31
CA HIS A 62 -12.23 9.28 -4.30
C HIS A 62 -13.32 8.22 -4.13
N SER A 63 -13.89 8.08 -2.93
CA SER A 63 -14.99 7.12 -2.67
C SER A 63 -16.23 7.77 -2.05
N GLY A 64 -16.39 9.08 -2.23
CA GLY A 64 -17.64 9.80 -1.95
C GLY A 64 -17.94 10.12 -0.48
N ARG A 65 -17.49 9.32 0.51
CA ARG A 65 -17.90 9.53 1.92
C ARG A 65 -17.37 10.85 2.50
N PHE A 66 -16.09 11.14 2.29
CA PHE A 66 -15.42 12.36 2.75
C PHE A 66 -14.58 13.02 1.64
N THR A 67 -14.69 12.49 0.43
CA THR A 67 -13.79 12.74 -0.70
C THR A 67 -14.65 12.88 -1.96
N SER A 68 -14.37 13.85 -2.82
CA SER A 68 -15.06 14.00 -4.11
C SER A 68 -14.08 14.47 -5.18
N ALA A 69 -14.13 13.84 -6.35
CA ALA A 69 -13.35 14.28 -7.50
C ALA A 69 -13.69 15.71 -7.91
N ARG A 70 -14.97 16.07 -7.87
CA ARG A 70 -15.46 17.42 -8.19
C ARG A 70 -14.92 18.47 -7.23
N ASP A 71 -15.02 18.22 -5.93
CA ASP A 71 -14.55 19.18 -4.93
C ASP A 71 -13.03 19.31 -4.95
N THR A 72 -12.31 18.22 -5.26
CA THR A 72 -10.87 18.23 -5.45
C THR A 72 -10.47 19.10 -6.64
N ALA A 73 -11.12 18.93 -7.79
CA ALA A 73 -10.84 19.74 -8.97
C ALA A 73 -11.15 21.24 -8.78
N ARG A 74 -12.05 21.58 -7.86
CA ARG A 74 -12.34 22.98 -7.49
C ARG A 74 -11.34 23.59 -6.53
N ARG A 75 -10.71 22.77 -5.68
CA ARG A 75 -9.85 23.23 -4.58
C ARG A 75 -8.37 23.24 -4.95
N LEU A 76 -7.92 22.29 -5.75
CA LEU A 76 -6.54 22.25 -6.20
C LEU A 76 -6.25 23.39 -7.19
N PRO A 77 -5.01 23.87 -7.27
CA PRO A 77 -4.64 24.93 -8.20
C PRO A 77 -5.07 24.58 -9.63
N PRO A 78 -5.69 25.50 -10.39
CA PRO A 78 -6.16 25.24 -11.75
C PRO A 78 -5.06 24.71 -12.68
N ASP A 79 -3.81 25.09 -12.45
CA ASP A 79 -2.67 24.69 -13.28
C ASP A 79 -2.13 23.27 -12.97
N THR A 80 -2.73 22.57 -12.00
CA THR A 80 -2.38 21.17 -11.69
C THR A 80 -2.83 20.28 -12.84
N ASP A 81 -1.92 19.48 -13.42
CA ASP A 81 -2.29 18.41 -14.36
C ASP A 81 -3.00 17.29 -13.58
N LEU A 82 -4.31 17.44 -13.40
CA LEU A 82 -5.12 16.66 -12.47
C LEU A 82 -6.02 15.70 -13.22
N ILE A 83 -6.10 14.46 -12.73
CA ILE A 83 -7.11 13.46 -13.08
C ILE A 83 -7.78 13.01 -11.77
N ALA A 84 -8.86 13.69 -11.38
CA ALA A 84 -9.62 13.32 -10.20
C ALA A 84 -10.76 12.37 -10.59
N ILE A 85 -10.90 11.23 -9.91
CA ILE A 85 -11.83 10.15 -10.27
C ILE A 85 -12.65 9.74 -9.04
N ASP A 86 -13.97 9.75 -9.17
CA ASP A 86 -14.84 9.09 -8.20
C ASP A 86 -14.88 7.60 -8.51
N VAL A 87 -14.23 6.82 -7.66
CA VAL A 87 -14.14 5.36 -7.73
C VAL A 87 -15.38 4.76 -7.05
N PRO A 88 -16.24 4.05 -7.80
CA PRO A 88 -17.41 3.39 -7.23
C PRO A 88 -16.97 2.23 -6.32
N GLY A 89 -17.93 1.59 -5.65
CA GLY A 89 -17.66 0.37 -4.91
C GLY A 89 -17.01 -0.71 -5.78
N GLN A 90 -16.22 -1.58 -5.16
CA GLN A 90 -15.47 -2.65 -5.83
C GLN A 90 -16.36 -3.52 -6.73
N GLU A 91 -17.63 -3.70 -6.37
CA GLU A 91 -18.62 -4.45 -7.13
C GLU A 91 -18.90 -3.89 -8.53
N ALA A 92 -18.68 -2.59 -8.74
CA ALA A 92 -18.86 -1.92 -10.02
C ALA A 92 -17.58 -1.89 -10.89
N LEU A 93 -16.41 -2.12 -10.28
CA LEU A 93 -15.12 -2.14 -10.97
C LEU A 93 -14.91 -3.49 -11.68
N ARG A 94 -14.20 -3.48 -12.81
CA ARG A 94 -13.79 -4.70 -13.54
C ARG A 94 -12.62 -5.44 -12.89
N LEU A 95 -12.55 -5.43 -11.56
CA LEU A 95 -11.57 -6.22 -10.82
C LEU A 95 -11.93 -7.71 -10.92
N PRO A 96 -10.93 -8.61 -10.98
CA PRO A 96 -11.18 -10.03 -10.78
C PRO A 96 -11.87 -10.28 -9.43
N GLU A 97 -12.68 -11.32 -9.38
CA GLU A 97 -13.11 -11.87 -8.10
C GLU A 97 -11.91 -12.56 -7.47
N PHE A 98 -11.51 -12.16 -6.27
CA PHE A 98 -10.31 -12.67 -5.61
C PHE A 98 -10.69 -13.73 -4.56
N GLU A 99 -10.04 -14.88 -4.59
CA GLU A 99 -10.20 -15.95 -3.60
C GLU A 99 -9.80 -15.47 -2.20
N THR A 100 -8.77 -14.64 -2.09
CA THR A 100 -8.37 -13.98 -0.84
C THR A 100 -9.51 -13.17 -0.24
N SER A 101 -10.23 -12.41 -1.06
CA SER A 101 -11.39 -11.63 -0.62
C SER A 101 -12.56 -12.52 -0.22
N ARG A 102 -12.81 -13.60 -0.97
CA ARG A 102 -13.86 -14.59 -0.66
C ARG A 102 -13.60 -15.30 0.68
N LEU A 103 -12.34 -15.69 0.93
CA LEU A 103 -11.91 -16.36 2.15
C LEU A 103 -12.09 -15.49 3.39
N LEU A 104 -11.85 -14.18 3.27
CA LEU A 104 -11.93 -13.23 4.37
C LEU A 104 -13.33 -12.62 4.57
N THR A 105 -14.37 -13.15 3.91
CA THR A 105 -15.75 -12.68 4.11
C THR A 105 -16.22 -12.84 5.56
N GLY A 106 -17.25 -12.08 5.94
CA GLY A 106 -17.80 -12.11 7.29
C GLY A 106 -16.90 -11.40 8.30
N ARG A 107 -16.40 -12.13 9.30
CA ARG A 107 -15.73 -11.53 10.46
C ARG A 107 -14.48 -10.74 10.07
N PHE A 108 -13.70 -11.24 9.12
CA PHE A 108 -12.42 -10.66 8.68
C PHE A 108 -12.55 -9.69 7.50
N ALA A 109 -13.78 -9.39 7.08
CA ALA A 109 -14.01 -8.57 5.90
C ALA A 109 -13.48 -7.15 6.12
N ARG A 110 -12.59 -6.71 5.25
CA ARG A 110 -12.06 -5.35 5.26
C ARG A 110 -13.09 -4.39 4.66
N LYS A 111 -13.30 -3.26 5.35
CA LYS A 111 -14.31 -2.25 5.01
C LYS A 111 -13.75 -1.04 4.27
N THR A 112 -12.44 -0.97 4.09
CA THR A 112 -11.76 0.12 3.37
C THR A 112 -11.58 -0.26 1.90
N ASP A 113 -11.50 0.74 1.03
CA ASP A 113 -11.41 0.58 -0.43
C ASP A 113 -10.00 0.79 -1.00
N ILE A 114 -8.99 0.98 -0.14
CA ILE A 114 -7.61 1.29 -0.57
C ILE A 114 -7.04 0.25 -1.55
N SER A 115 -7.23 -1.04 -1.29
CA SER A 115 -6.82 -2.11 -2.20
C SER A 115 -7.53 -2.01 -3.56
N ALA A 116 -8.83 -1.69 -3.57
CA ALA A 116 -9.58 -1.52 -4.81
C ALA A 116 -9.06 -0.31 -5.61
N LYS A 117 -8.77 0.81 -4.94
CA LYS A 117 -8.19 2.01 -5.57
C LYS A 117 -6.80 1.74 -6.14
N ARG A 118 -5.91 1.07 -5.39
CA ARG A 118 -4.56 0.74 -5.85
C ARG A 118 -4.58 -0.24 -7.03
N ASN A 119 -5.44 -1.27 -7.01
CA ASN A 119 -5.61 -2.16 -8.16
C ASN A 119 -6.25 -1.47 -9.36
N PHE A 120 -7.23 -0.59 -9.14
CA PHE A 120 -7.81 0.25 -10.19
C PHE A 120 -6.73 1.11 -10.87
N ALA A 121 -5.85 1.72 -10.08
CA ALA A 121 -4.72 2.50 -10.56
C ALA A 121 -3.73 1.66 -11.40
N LEU A 122 -3.40 0.44 -10.99
CA LEU A 122 -2.57 -0.46 -11.78
C LEU A 122 -3.19 -0.74 -13.16
N MET A 123 -4.49 -1.10 -13.20
CA MET A 123 -5.18 -1.34 -14.47
C MET A 123 -5.25 -0.08 -15.34
N LEU A 124 -5.55 1.09 -14.74
CA LEU A 124 -5.57 2.36 -15.47
C LEU A 124 -4.20 2.64 -16.10
N SER A 125 -3.14 2.52 -15.32
CA SER A 125 -1.76 2.76 -15.75
C SER A 125 -1.38 1.83 -16.91
N HIS A 126 -1.74 0.55 -16.81
CA HIS A 126 -1.56 -0.42 -17.89
C HIS A 126 -2.36 -0.03 -19.13
N LEU A 127 -3.62 0.35 -19.02
CA LEU A 127 -4.42 0.74 -20.19
C LEU A 127 -3.85 1.97 -20.91
N VAL A 128 -3.36 2.97 -20.18
CA VAL A 128 -2.92 4.25 -20.76
C VAL A 128 -1.44 4.29 -21.18
N GLY A 129 -0.68 3.22 -20.95
CA GLY A 129 0.72 3.16 -21.38
C GLY A 129 1.74 3.68 -20.36
N TRP A 130 1.35 3.90 -19.10
CA TRP A 130 2.29 4.33 -18.07
C TRP A 130 3.18 3.16 -17.64
N GLU A 131 4.47 3.42 -17.49
CA GLU A 131 5.48 2.45 -17.09
C GLU A 131 5.86 2.66 -15.62
N ARG A 132 6.14 3.90 -15.21
CA ARG A 132 6.66 4.20 -13.87
C ARG A 132 5.67 5.09 -13.13
N ILE A 133 4.97 4.52 -12.16
CA ILE A 133 4.02 5.25 -11.31
C ILE A 133 4.52 5.31 -9.87
N VAL A 134 4.04 6.32 -9.14
CA VAL A 134 4.28 6.46 -7.71
C VAL A 134 2.93 6.47 -6.99
N PHE A 135 2.72 5.53 -6.07
CA PHE A 135 1.69 5.62 -5.06
C PHE A 135 2.16 6.54 -3.93
N LEU A 136 1.29 7.46 -3.52
CA LEU A 136 1.51 8.36 -2.40
C LEU A 136 0.22 8.47 -1.58
N ASP A 137 0.28 8.24 -0.27
CA ASP A 137 -0.88 8.43 0.59
C ASP A 137 -1.13 9.94 0.83
N ASP A 138 -2.39 10.31 1.10
CA ASP A 138 -2.80 11.71 1.21
C ASP A 138 -2.33 12.42 2.50
N ASP A 139 -1.68 11.70 3.42
CA ASP A 139 -1.09 12.21 4.65
C ASP A 139 0.45 12.23 4.62
N ILE A 140 1.06 12.07 3.44
CA ILE A 140 2.51 12.08 3.26
C ILE A 140 3.02 13.44 2.77
N THR A 141 4.11 13.88 3.37
CA THR A 141 4.90 15.06 2.98
C THR A 141 6.24 14.65 2.38
N VAL A 142 6.60 15.23 1.24
CA VAL A 142 7.82 14.90 0.50
C VAL A 142 8.75 16.11 0.48
N GLN A 143 9.77 16.06 1.35
CA GLN A 143 10.75 17.13 1.50
C GLN A 143 11.66 17.25 0.27
N ALA A 144 12.06 16.11 -0.31
CA ALA A 144 12.94 16.05 -1.49
C ALA A 144 12.25 15.29 -2.64
N PRO A 145 11.48 15.98 -3.51
CA PRO A 145 10.76 15.34 -4.62
C PRO A 145 11.65 14.53 -5.58
N GLU A 146 12.92 14.92 -5.73
CA GLU A 146 13.89 14.18 -6.56
C GLU A 146 14.16 12.74 -6.06
N ASN A 147 13.87 12.43 -4.80
CA ASN A 147 13.90 11.06 -4.29
C ASN A 147 12.89 10.17 -5.00
N LEU A 148 11.75 10.72 -5.46
CA LEU A 148 10.77 9.96 -6.24
C LEU A 148 11.31 9.64 -7.64
N ARG A 149 12.06 10.56 -8.27
CA ARG A 149 12.74 10.29 -9.57
C ARG A 149 13.86 9.27 -9.43
N THR A 150 14.56 9.30 -8.30
CA THR A 150 15.57 8.31 -7.94
C THR A 150 14.92 6.94 -7.75
N ALA A 151 13.81 6.87 -7.01
CA ALA A 151 13.02 5.65 -6.86
C ALA A 151 12.54 5.11 -8.22
N ALA A 152 12.06 5.99 -9.10
CA ALA A 152 11.61 5.61 -10.43
C ALA A 152 12.73 5.03 -11.31
N GLY A 153 13.97 5.53 -11.22
CA GLY A 153 15.06 5.00 -12.04
C GLY A 153 15.69 3.73 -11.47
N LEU A 154 15.60 3.51 -10.17
CA LEU A 154 15.92 2.22 -9.55
C LEU A 154 15.00 1.08 -10.03
N LEU A 155 13.81 1.39 -10.55
CA LEU A 155 12.89 0.39 -11.06
C LEU A 155 13.45 -0.42 -12.23
N ASP A 156 14.47 0.06 -12.95
CA ASP A 156 15.12 -0.72 -14.01
C ASP A 156 15.72 -2.03 -13.47
N THR A 157 16.15 -2.03 -12.21
CA THR A 157 16.72 -3.18 -11.49
C THR A 157 15.73 -3.81 -10.51
N TYR A 158 14.97 -3.01 -9.75
CA TYR A 158 14.12 -3.49 -8.66
C TYR A 158 12.65 -3.55 -9.07
N SER A 159 11.91 -4.52 -8.52
CA SER A 159 10.49 -4.71 -8.85
C SER A 159 9.58 -3.62 -8.25
N ALA A 160 10.02 -3.00 -7.17
CA ALA A 160 9.39 -1.85 -6.53
C ALA A 160 10.42 -1.14 -5.65
N VAL A 161 10.22 0.17 -5.47
CA VAL A 161 11.13 1.00 -4.67
C VAL A 161 10.31 1.89 -3.75
N GLY A 162 10.47 1.70 -2.44
CA GLY A 162 9.79 2.52 -1.45
C GLY A 162 10.66 3.65 -0.93
N LEU A 163 10.02 4.66 -0.36
CA LEU A 163 10.71 5.68 0.43
C LEU A 163 10.60 5.35 1.91
N SER A 164 11.64 5.66 2.69
CA SER A 164 11.58 5.49 4.15
C SER A 164 10.53 6.45 4.73
N ILE A 165 9.58 5.94 5.52
CA ILE A 165 8.60 6.78 6.22
C ILE A 165 9.20 7.22 7.56
N GLY A 166 9.37 8.54 7.71
CA GLY A 166 9.76 9.22 8.93
C GLY A 166 8.61 10.03 9.53
N GLY A 167 8.91 10.76 10.62
CA GLY A 167 7.89 11.47 11.39
C GLY A 167 7.04 10.52 12.21
N PHE A 168 5.77 10.36 11.83
CA PHE A 168 4.88 9.37 12.46
C PHE A 168 5.06 8.01 11.76
N PRO A 169 5.48 6.94 12.45
CA PRO A 169 5.73 5.65 11.79
C PRO A 169 4.47 5.01 11.21
N ASP A 170 4.56 4.47 10.00
CA ASP A 170 3.52 3.64 9.42
C ASP A 170 3.65 2.22 9.99
N ASN A 171 2.85 1.92 10.99
CA ASN A 171 2.83 0.66 11.73
C ASN A 171 1.38 0.35 12.15
N SER A 172 1.12 -0.93 12.43
CA SER A 172 -0.15 -1.35 13.01
C SER A 172 -0.34 -0.81 14.42
N VAL A 173 -1.58 -0.86 14.92
CA VAL A 173 -1.92 -0.38 16.27
C VAL A 173 -1.12 -1.10 17.36
N VAL A 174 -0.87 -2.41 17.22
CA VAL A 174 -0.07 -3.18 18.19
C VAL A 174 1.38 -2.72 18.17
N CYS A 175 1.96 -2.50 16.98
CA CYS A 175 3.34 -2.04 16.83
C CYS A 175 3.52 -0.59 17.31
N HIS A 176 2.53 0.28 17.11
CA HIS A 176 2.47 1.61 17.74
C HIS A 176 2.49 1.51 19.27
N ALA A 177 1.65 0.64 19.85
CA ALA A 177 1.63 0.43 21.29
C ALA A 177 2.98 -0.10 21.81
N TYR A 178 3.62 -1.00 21.06
CA TYR A 178 4.96 -1.50 21.42
C TYR A 178 6.00 -0.38 21.46
N ARG A 179 6.00 0.52 20.47
CA ARG A 179 6.87 1.71 20.47
C ARG A 179 6.60 2.63 21.65
N ALA A 180 5.32 2.92 21.93
CA ALA A 180 4.91 3.81 23.01
C ALA A 180 5.34 3.31 24.40
N VAL A 181 5.56 2.01 24.55
CA VAL A 181 6.09 1.41 25.79
C VAL A 181 7.60 1.14 25.75
N GLY A 182 8.32 1.74 24.79
CA GLY A 182 9.78 1.67 24.68
C GLY A 182 10.34 0.50 23.87
N GLY A 183 9.48 -0.24 23.17
CA GLY A 183 9.89 -1.34 22.30
C GLY A 183 10.51 -0.87 20.97
N PRO A 184 11.55 -1.55 20.45
CA PRO A 184 12.10 -1.25 19.14
C PRO A 184 11.14 -1.68 18.03
N GLN A 185 10.81 -0.76 17.14
CA GLN A 185 10.03 -1.04 15.93
C GLN A 185 10.44 -0.07 14.84
N GLN A 186 10.74 -0.59 13.66
CA GLN A 186 10.95 0.18 12.44
C GLN A 186 9.76 -0.01 11.49
N SER A 187 9.60 0.91 10.54
CA SER A 187 8.70 0.72 9.40
C SER A 187 9.42 -0.01 8.27
N PHE A 188 8.65 -0.70 7.45
CA PHE A 188 9.11 -1.26 6.18
C PHE A 188 8.68 -0.32 5.03
N ILE A 189 9.10 -0.60 3.80
CA ILE A 189 8.53 0.10 2.64
C ILE A 189 7.07 -0.33 2.44
N GLY A 190 6.24 0.58 1.97
CA GLY A 190 4.81 0.32 1.81
C GLY A 190 4.15 1.34 0.87
N GLY A 191 2.86 1.16 0.64
CA GLY A 191 2.09 1.93 -0.33
C GLY A 191 1.93 3.41 0.01
N GLY A 192 2.35 3.84 1.20
CA GLY A 192 2.41 5.25 1.59
C GLY A 192 3.31 6.09 0.70
N ALA A 193 4.43 5.52 0.22
CA ALA A 193 5.29 6.14 -0.80
C ALA A 193 6.05 5.04 -1.56
N LEU A 194 5.48 4.59 -2.68
CA LEU A 194 5.95 3.41 -3.41
C LEU A 194 5.99 3.65 -4.92
N ALA A 195 7.17 3.52 -5.52
CA ALA A 195 7.34 3.47 -6.96
C ALA A 195 7.17 2.03 -7.48
N ILE A 196 6.41 1.86 -8.55
CA ILE A 196 6.14 0.58 -9.21
C ILE A 196 6.36 0.71 -10.71
N GLU A 197 6.97 -0.33 -11.30
CA GLU A 197 7.06 -0.47 -12.74
C GLU A 197 5.92 -1.34 -13.26
N VAL A 198 4.94 -0.73 -13.89
CA VAL A 198 3.64 -1.31 -14.23
C VAL A 198 3.76 -2.45 -15.24
N THR A 199 4.74 -2.41 -16.16
CA THR A 199 4.83 -3.40 -17.24
C THR A 199 5.47 -4.71 -16.82
N ARG A 200 6.37 -4.70 -15.84
CA ARG A 200 6.96 -5.91 -15.25
C ARG A 200 6.30 -6.33 -13.93
N HIS A 201 5.52 -5.45 -13.30
CA HIS A 201 4.85 -5.77 -12.04
C HIS A 201 3.66 -6.70 -12.27
N ARG A 202 3.73 -7.89 -11.65
CA ARG A 202 2.76 -8.99 -11.83
C ARG A 202 1.85 -9.24 -10.63
N SER A 203 1.96 -8.41 -9.58
CA SER A 203 1.20 -8.58 -8.35
C SER A 203 0.04 -7.59 -8.27
N PHE A 204 -0.74 -7.74 -7.20
CA PHE A 204 -1.92 -6.95 -6.90
C PHE A 204 -1.99 -6.68 -5.40
N PHE A 205 -2.87 -5.76 -5.02
CA PHE A 205 -3.15 -5.43 -3.62
C PHE A 205 -4.37 -6.23 -3.14
N PRO A 206 -4.23 -7.30 -2.33
CA PRO A 206 -5.38 -8.02 -1.78
C PRO A 206 -6.18 -7.14 -0.82
N ASN A 207 -7.48 -7.44 -0.61
CA ASN A 207 -8.33 -6.65 0.28
C ASN A 207 -8.13 -7.03 1.77
N ILE A 208 -6.95 -6.74 2.31
CA ILE A 208 -6.52 -7.02 3.68
C ILE A 208 -5.56 -5.92 4.16
N TYR A 209 -5.47 -5.63 5.47
CA TYR A 209 -4.42 -4.74 5.97
C TYR A 209 -3.01 -5.26 5.62
N ASN A 210 -2.05 -4.35 5.42
CA ASN A 210 -0.75 -4.63 4.80
C ASN A 210 -0.86 -5.19 3.36
N GLU A 211 -1.86 -4.74 2.59
CA GLU A 211 -2.04 -5.17 1.19
C GLU A 211 -0.84 -4.88 0.30
N ASP A 212 -0.08 -3.85 0.66
CA ASP A 212 1.16 -3.46 0.01
C ASP A 212 2.26 -4.49 0.24
N TRP A 213 2.44 -5.02 1.45
CA TRP A 213 3.42 -6.07 1.70
C TRP A 213 3.14 -7.31 0.84
N PHE A 214 1.86 -7.71 0.70
CA PHE A 214 1.49 -8.80 -0.20
C PHE A 214 1.68 -8.46 -1.69
N CYS A 215 1.50 -7.21 -2.08
CA CYS A 215 1.80 -6.74 -3.43
C CYS A 215 3.31 -6.87 -3.76
N LEU A 216 4.18 -6.71 -2.75
CA LEU A 216 5.63 -6.86 -2.88
C LEU A 216 6.11 -8.32 -2.90
N LEU A 217 5.22 -9.27 -2.58
CA LEU A 217 5.52 -10.71 -2.62
C LEU A 217 5.27 -11.32 -3.99
N ASP A 218 6.00 -12.39 -4.27
CA ASP A 218 5.62 -13.45 -5.17
C ASP A 218 5.29 -14.69 -4.31
N ALA A 219 4.05 -15.16 -4.32
CA ALA A 219 3.63 -16.23 -3.41
C ALA A 219 4.36 -17.57 -3.68
N LYS A 220 4.99 -17.73 -4.85
CA LYS A 220 5.76 -18.94 -5.21
C LYS A 220 7.25 -18.80 -4.92
N VAL A 221 7.81 -17.60 -5.06
CA VAL A 221 9.26 -17.38 -4.98
C VAL A 221 9.69 -16.71 -3.66
N GLY A 222 8.84 -15.87 -3.08
CA GLY A 222 9.15 -15.09 -1.88
C GLY A 222 9.16 -13.59 -2.16
N LEU A 223 10.00 -12.86 -1.43
CA LEU A 223 10.12 -11.42 -1.60
C LEU A 223 10.75 -11.10 -2.96
N ARG A 224 10.15 -10.14 -3.68
CA ARG A 224 10.75 -9.61 -4.91
C ARG A 224 12.04 -8.84 -4.58
N GLN A 225 12.83 -8.50 -5.59
CA GLN A 225 13.95 -7.58 -5.37
C GLN A 225 13.40 -6.18 -5.11
N LEU A 226 13.54 -5.73 -3.86
CA LEU A 226 13.03 -4.45 -3.35
C LEU A 226 14.19 -3.54 -2.97
N ALA A 227 14.03 -2.25 -3.24
CA ALA A 227 14.94 -1.23 -2.76
C ALA A 227 14.23 -0.17 -1.93
N VAL A 228 15.00 0.53 -1.12
CA VAL A 228 14.57 1.74 -0.43
C VAL A 228 15.48 2.90 -0.81
N THR A 229 14.92 4.09 -0.98
CA THR A 229 15.70 5.32 -1.18
C THR A 229 15.00 6.51 -0.54
N GLY A 230 15.75 7.54 -0.16
CA GLY A 230 15.19 8.77 0.36
C GLY A 230 14.29 8.61 1.59
N THR A 231 13.57 9.68 1.93
CA THR A 231 12.66 9.73 3.08
C THR A 231 11.46 10.62 2.77
N VAL A 232 10.32 10.24 3.31
CA VAL A 232 9.08 11.03 3.36
C VAL A 232 8.59 11.13 4.80
N VAL A 233 7.67 12.04 5.08
CA VAL A 233 7.16 12.26 6.44
C VAL A 233 5.66 12.02 6.46
N GLN A 234 5.20 11.10 7.29
CA GLN A 234 3.76 10.90 7.52
C GLN A 234 3.25 11.85 8.60
N GLN A 235 2.06 12.41 8.37
CA GLN A 235 1.37 13.25 9.36
C GLN A 235 0.91 12.42 10.57
N PRO A 236 1.00 12.98 11.80
CA PRO A 236 0.52 12.30 12.99
C PRO A 236 -0.99 12.01 12.96
N TYR A 237 -1.38 10.88 13.55
CA TYR A 237 -2.79 10.53 13.80
C TYR A 237 -2.90 9.77 15.12
N ASP A 238 -4.11 9.65 15.68
CA ASP A 238 -4.35 8.78 16.85
C ASP A 238 -4.57 7.32 16.40
N PRO A 239 -3.59 6.40 16.61
CA PRO A 239 -3.74 5.00 16.24
C PRO A 239 -4.77 4.27 17.11
N TYR A 240 -5.02 4.76 18.32
CA TYR A 240 -5.90 4.14 19.32
C TYR A 240 -7.32 4.71 19.29
N ARG A 241 -7.61 5.63 18.36
CA ARG A 241 -8.89 6.35 18.25
C ARG A 241 -10.11 5.43 18.37
N THR A 242 -10.07 4.26 17.72
CA THR A 242 -11.10 3.23 17.88
C THR A 242 -10.48 1.84 17.99
N PRO A 243 -10.97 0.97 18.90
CA PRO A 243 -10.53 -0.42 18.97
C PRO A 243 -10.83 -1.23 17.69
N ASP A 244 -11.79 -0.77 16.88
CA ASP A 244 -12.12 -1.42 15.60
C ASP A 244 -10.99 -1.40 14.59
N ARG A 245 -10.11 -0.38 14.65
CA ARG A 245 -8.90 -0.35 13.81
C ARG A 245 -8.01 -1.55 14.13
N ALA A 246 -7.66 -1.75 15.40
CA ALA A 246 -6.86 -2.89 15.84
C ALA A 246 -7.51 -4.24 15.48
N ARG A 247 -8.85 -4.35 15.55
CA ARG A 247 -9.57 -5.57 15.08
C ARG A 247 -9.46 -5.78 13.59
N GLY A 248 -9.45 -4.71 12.80
CA GLY A 248 -9.40 -4.76 11.35
C GLY A 248 -8.00 -5.06 10.80
N GLU A 249 -6.96 -4.67 11.54
CA GLU A 249 -5.56 -4.86 11.16
C GLU A 249 -5.04 -6.27 11.48
N GLU A 250 -5.47 -6.88 12.59
CA GLU A 250 -4.80 -8.06 13.16
C GLU A 250 -4.68 -9.27 12.21
N ILE A 251 -5.66 -9.55 11.35
CA ILE A 251 -5.53 -10.64 10.37
C ILE A 251 -4.44 -10.34 9.32
N GLY A 252 -4.33 -9.08 8.90
CA GLY A 252 -3.28 -8.61 7.99
C GLY A 252 -1.91 -8.66 8.65
N ASP A 253 -1.82 -8.21 9.90
CA ASP A 253 -0.60 -8.32 10.70
C ASP A 253 -0.15 -9.77 10.86
N VAL A 254 -1.03 -10.67 11.30
CA VAL A 254 -0.68 -12.09 11.47
C VAL A 254 -0.13 -12.68 10.19
N LEU A 255 -0.78 -12.41 9.05
CA LEU A 255 -0.36 -12.96 7.77
C LEU A 255 0.93 -12.32 7.24
N ALA A 256 1.05 -10.99 7.32
CA ALA A 256 2.21 -10.26 6.81
C ALA A 256 3.45 -10.54 7.67
N GLU A 257 3.36 -10.31 8.97
CA GLU A 257 4.46 -10.58 9.91
C GLU A 257 4.81 -12.07 9.93
N GLY A 258 3.83 -12.98 9.83
CA GLY A 258 4.08 -14.41 9.80
C GLY A 258 4.83 -14.86 8.54
N VAL A 259 4.59 -14.24 7.39
CA VAL A 259 5.39 -14.46 6.19
C VAL A 259 6.77 -13.82 6.32
N PHE A 260 6.85 -12.58 6.79
CA PHE A 260 8.12 -11.86 6.89
C PHE A 260 9.05 -12.46 7.94
N TRP A 261 8.50 -13.08 8.99
CA TRP A 261 9.25 -13.88 9.93
C TRP A 261 10.01 -15.04 9.26
N LEU A 262 9.41 -15.71 8.27
CA LEU A 262 10.10 -16.75 7.49
C LEU A 262 11.21 -16.13 6.65
N LEU A 263 10.92 -15.02 5.98
CA LEU A 263 11.87 -14.34 5.10
C LEU A 263 13.10 -13.84 5.88
N ASP A 264 12.91 -13.31 7.09
CA ASP A 264 14.01 -12.91 7.99
C ASP A 264 14.93 -14.08 8.35
N GLN A 265 14.43 -15.31 8.28
CA GLN A 265 15.19 -16.54 8.53
C GLN A 265 15.79 -17.15 7.25
N GLY A 266 15.69 -16.45 6.11
CA GLY A 266 16.09 -16.97 4.81
C GLY A 266 15.19 -18.10 4.29
N ARG A 267 14.01 -18.29 4.88
CA ARG A 267 13.02 -19.29 4.49
C ARG A 267 12.05 -18.72 3.48
N THR A 268 11.30 -19.59 2.81
CA THR A 268 10.40 -19.22 1.72
C THR A 268 8.94 -19.13 2.16
N VAL A 269 8.12 -18.40 1.40
CA VAL A 269 6.65 -18.31 1.61
C VAL A 269 5.99 -19.68 1.52
N ALA A 270 6.52 -20.59 0.70
CA ALA A 270 6.00 -21.96 0.56
C ALA A 270 6.09 -22.79 1.85
N GLU A 271 6.99 -22.41 2.77
CA GLU A 271 7.15 -23.06 4.07
C GLU A 271 6.18 -22.55 5.15
N ALA A 272 5.26 -21.65 4.80
CA ALA A 272 4.19 -21.19 5.68
C ALA A 272 3.10 -22.27 5.83
N ASP A 273 3.47 -23.41 6.41
CA ASP A 273 2.61 -24.56 6.66
C ASP A 273 1.76 -24.40 7.95
N LEU A 274 0.93 -25.40 8.24
CA LEU A 274 0.06 -25.36 9.42
C LEU A 274 0.84 -25.27 10.74
N ARG A 275 2.03 -25.87 10.81
CA ARG A 275 2.87 -25.83 12.01
C ARG A 275 3.44 -24.44 12.20
N HIS A 276 3.98 -23.85 11.15
CA HIS A 276 4.44 -22.46 11.15
C HIS A 276 3.34 -21.52 11.65
N TRP A 277 2.14 -21.62 11.10
CA TRP A 277 1.05 -20.73 11.49
C TRP A 277 0.58 -20.95 12.94
N ALA A 278 0.52 -22.20 13.40
CA ALA A 278 0.20 -22.49 14.81
C ALA A 278 1.23 -21.85 15.75
N ASP A 279 2.52 -22.02 15.44
CA ASP A 279 3.62 -21.44 16.23
C ASP A 279 3.59 -19.90 16.18
N PHE A 280 3.35 -19.32 14.99
CA PHE A 280 3.33 -17.87 14.80
C PHE A 280 2.12 -17.21 15.48
N ILE A 281 0.93 -17.78 15.39
CA ILE A 281 -0.27 -17.29 16.10
C ILE A 281 -0.01 -17.29 17.61
N ALA A 282 0.61 -18.35 18.15
CA ALA A 282 0.97 -18.42 19.56
C ALA A 282 2.01 -17.34 19.94
N ARG A 283 3.03 -17.11 19.10
CA ARG A 283 4.01 -16.02 19.27
C ARG A 283 3.32 -14.65 19.29
N ARG A 284 2.48 -14.37 18.30
CA ARG A 284 1.71 -13.12 18.21
C ARG A 284 0.85 -12.88 19.46
N GLY A 285 0.24 -13.93 19.99
CA GLY A 285 -0.53 -13.86 21.24
C GLY A 285 0.33 -13.43 22.43
N ARG A 286 1.48 -14.07 22.62
CA ARG A 286 2.44 -13.70 23.68
C ARG A 286 2.99 -12.29 23.50
N PHE A 287 3.24 -11.87 22.26
CA PHE A 287 3.68 -10.51 21.97
C PHE A 287 2.62 -9.48 22.40
N ILE A 288 1.36 -9.64 21.99
CA ILE A 288 0.28 -8.71 22.39
C ILE A 288 0.12 -8.69 23.91
N ASP A 289 0.15 -9.86 24.56
CA ASP A 289 0.03 -9.97 26.02
C ASP A 289 1.20 -9.29 26.74
N HIS A 290 2.42 -9.37 26.18
CA HIS A 290 3.60 -8.64 26.67
C HIS A 290 3.43 -7.12 26.57
N VAL A 291 3.04 -6.60 25.39
CA VAL A 291 2.80 -5.16 25.17
C VAL A 291 1.69 -4.66 26.10
N LEU A 292 0.63 -5.45 26.30
CA LEU A 292 -0.47 -5.11 27.21
C LEU A 292 -0.01 -4.98 28.66
N ARG A 293 0.87 -5.88 29.15
CA ARG A 293 1.45 -5.76 30.49
C ARG A 293 2.30 -4.50 30.60
N LEU A 294 3.13 -4.22 29.60
CA LEU A 294 3.96 -3.02 29.58
C LEU A 294 3.09 -1.75 29.56
N ALA A 295 2.05 -1.68 28.73
CA ALA A 295 1.16 -0.53 28.64
C ALA A 295 0.44 -0.23 29.98
N ARG A 296 0.05 -1.29 30.71
CA ARG A 296 -0.55 -1.15 32.05
C ARG A 296 0.44 -0.62 33.10
N ALA A 297 1.72 -0.98 33.00
CA ALA A 297 2.76 -0.61 33.96
C ALA A 297 3.60 0.61 33.53
N SER A 298 3.47 1.06 32.28
CA SER A 298 4.38 2.05 31.67
C SER A 298 4.23 3.42 32.34
N THR A 299 5.34 4.06 32.67
CA THR A 299 5.35 5.48 33.06
C THR A 299 5.61 6.40 31.86
N LEU A 300 5.82 5.84 30.65
CA LEU A 300 6.11 6.60 29.43
C LEU A 300 4.85 7.19 28.78
N ILE A 301 3.66 6.72 29.16
CA ILE A 301 2.38 7.19 28.62
C ILE A 301 1.77 8.13 29.66
N GLU A 302 1.92 9.43 29.46
CA GLU A 302 1.48 10.44 30.44
C GLU A 302 -0.04 10.63 30.43
N ASP A 303 -0.70 10.54 29.27
CA ASP A 303 -2.15 10.66 29.16
C ASP A 303 -2.86 9.35 29.51
N ASP A 304 -3.55 9.34 30.65
CA ASP A 304 -4.41 8.23 31.10
C ASP A 304 -5.52 7.89 30.09
N GLY A 305 -6.03 8.88 29.35
CA GLY A 305 -7.01 8.69 28.30
C GLY A 305 -6.42 7.90 27.13
N GLU A 306 -5.25 8.31 26.63
CA GLU A 306 -4.49 7.59 25.61
C GLU A 306 -4.16 6.16 26.08
N ARG A 307 -3.65 6.00 27.30
CA ARG A 307 -3.36 4.68 27.89
C ARG A 307 -4.57 3.76 27.87
N LYS A 308 -5.75 4.25 28.27
CA LYS A 308 -7.00 3.48 28.24
C LYS A 308 -7.39 3.08 26.81
N ARG A 309 -7.26 3.99 25.84
CA ARG A 309 -7.53 3.70 24.42
C ARG A 309 -6.56 2.66 23.88
N MET A 310 -5.26 2.78 24.18
CA MET A 310 -4.22 1.82 23.80
C MET A 310 -4.52 0.42 24.35
N ILE A 311 -4.85 0.32 25.65
CA ILE A 311 -5.22 -0.96 26.29
C ILE A 311 -6.45 -1.56 25.63
N ALA A 312 -7.49 -0.75 25.35
CA ALA A 312 -8.70 -1.23 24.68
C ALA A 312 -8.40 -1.74 23.27
N ALA A 313 -7.51 -1.08 22.53
CA ALA A 313 -7.08 -1.50 21.21
C ALA A 313 -6.28 -2.82 21.24
N LEU A 314 -5.34 -2.97 22.19
CA LEU A 314 -4.58 -4.22 22.38
C LEU A 314 -5.50 -5.40 22.73
N LEU A 315 -6.47 -5.20 23.63
CA LEU A 315 -7.47 -6.22 23.94
C LEU A 315 -8.33 -6.58 22.72
N ALA A 316 -8.63 -5.61 21.87
CA ALA A 316 -9.40 -5.83 20.65
C ALA A 316 -8.62 -6.63 19.59
N ALA A 317 -7.32 -6.33 19.40
CA ALA A 317 -6.41 -7.15 18.60
C ALA A 317 -6.28 -8.57 19.18
N ARG A 318 -6.07 -8.71 20.49
CA ARG A 318 -5.98 -10.02 21.16
C ARG A 318 -7.25 -10.87 21.00
N GLY A 319 -8.41 -10.24 21.13
CA GLY A 319 -9.70 -10.89 20.91
C GLY A 319 -9.92 -11.29 19.44
N ARG A 320 -9.43 -10.48 18.50
CA ARG A 320 -9.44 -10.82 17.07
C ARG A 320 -8.55 -12.01 16.76
N LEU A 321 -7.34 -12.04 17.31
CA LEU A 321 -6.36 -13.12 17.14
C LEU A 321 -6.94 -14.49 17.55
N ALA A 322 -7.79 -14.56 18.57
CA ALA A 322 -8.42 -15.79 19.03
C ALA A 322 -9.34 -16.46 17.99
N HIS A 323 -9.67 -15.77 16.89
CA HIS A 323 -10.46 -16.32 15.79
C HIS A 323 -9.64 -16.68 14.56
N ILE A 324 -8.33 -16.42 14.57
CA ILE A 324 -7.43 -16.72 13.46
C ILE A 324 -6.90 -18.13 13.65
N THR A 325 -7.04 -18.98 12.64
CA THR A 325 -6.59 -20.38 12.69
C THR A 325 -5.45 -20.63 11.69
N PRO A 326 -4.61 -21.66 11.93
CA PRO A 326 -3.58 -22.06 10.98
C PRO A 326 -4.11 -22.35 9.57
N GLU A 327 -5.29 -22.97 9.47
CA GLU A 327 -5.93 -23.33 8.20
C GLU A 327 -6.37 -22.08 7.42
N LEU A 328 -6.90 -21.07 8.12
CA LEU A 328 -7.22 -19.79 7.51
C LEU A 328 -5.96 -19.14 6.94
N CYS A 329 -4.86 -19.16 7.69
CA CYS A 329 -3.62 -18.54 7.25
C CYS A 329 -2.98 -19.26 6.06
N GLN A 330 -2.86 -20.58 6.12
CA GLN A 330 -2.36 -21.38 5.00
C GLN A 330 -3.29 -21.26 3.78
N GLY A 331 -4.60 -21.25 4.00
CA GLY A 331 -5.61 -21.05 2.96
C GLY A 331 -5.46 -19.69 2.27
N PHE A 332 -5.13 -18.63 3.03
CA PHE A 332 -4.90 -17.30 2.48
C PHE A 332 -3.67 -17.27 1.56
N ILE A 333 -2.53 -17.89 1.96
CA ILE A 333 -1.33 -17.93 1.10
C ILE A 333 -1.59 -18.70 -0.20
N LYS A 334 -2.32 -19.81 -0.13
CA LYS A 334 -2.76 -20.55 -1.32
C LYS A 334 -3.67 -19.71 -2.22
N ALA A 335 -4.63 -19.01 -1.63
CA ALA A 335 -5.52 -18.11 -2.34
C ALA A 335 -4.76 -16.93 -2.99
N LEU A 336 -3.76 -16.38 -2.31
CA LEU A 336 -2.91 -15.31 -2.82
C LEU A 336 -2.18 -15.75 -4.10
N ALA A 337 -1.58 -16.94 -4.11
CA ALA A 337 -0.92 -17.48 -5.30
C ALA A 337 -1.89 -17.64 -6.49
N ILE A 338 -3.10 -18.16 -6.25
CA ILE A 338 -4.15 -18.28 -7.27
C ILE A 338 -4.56 -16.91 -7.80
N ASP A 339 -4.73 -15.93 -6.91
CA ASP A 339 -5.14 -14.59 -7.27
C ASP A 339 -4.06 -13.83 -8.03
N GLN A 340 -2.77 -14.05 -7.74
CA GLN A 340 -1.67 -13.48 -8.53
C GLN A 340 -1.70 -13.98 -9.98
N GLU A 341 -1.93 -15.28 -10.20
CA GLU A 341 -2.10 -15.82 -11.56
C GLU A 341 -3.36 -15.31 -12.25
N ARG A 342 -4.45 -15.15 -11.50
CA ARG A 342 -5.72 -14.59 -12.00
C ARG A 342 -5.55 -13.13 -12.40
N TRP A 343 -4.86 -12.36 -11.58
CA TRP A 343 -4.52 -10.96 -11.83
C TRP A 343 -3.67 -10.80 -13.07
N GLN A 344 -2.57 -11.56 -13.18
CA GLN A 344 -1.69 -11.50 -14.35
C GLN A 344 -2.47 -11.74 -15.64
N ARG A 345 -3.24 -12.84 -15.70
CA ARG A 345 -4.08 -13.16 -16.87
C ARG A 345 -5.13 -12.09 -17.15
N HIS A 346 -5.61 -11.40 -16.12
CA HIS A 346 -6.57 -10.33 -16.28
C HIS A 346 -5.92 -9.10 -16.93
N VAL A 347 -4.79 -8.64 -16.40
CA VAL A 347 -4.03 -7.49 -16.92
C VAL A 347 -3.53 -7.76 -18.35
N ASP A 348 -3.04 -8.96 -18.65
CA ASP A 348 -2.56 -9.33 -19.99
C ASP A 348 -3.66 -9.25 -21.07
N ARG A 349 -4.93 -9.37 -20.67
CA ARG A 349 -6.09 -9.25 -21.58
C ARG A 349 -6.59 -7.82 -21.74
N LEU A 350 -6.11 -6.88 -20.94
CA LEU A 350 -6.49 -5.48 -21.05
C LEU A 350 -5.75 -4.83 -22.23
N PRO A 351 -6.45 -4.35 -23.27
CA PRO A 351 -5.81 -3.72 -24.41
C PRO A 351 -5.30 -2.34 -24.04
N ARG A 352 -4.15 -1.92 -24.59
CA ARG A 352 -3.75 -0.51 -24.51
C ARG A 352 -4.85 0.37 -25.14
N ARG A 353 -5.06 1.55 -24.56
CA ARG A 353 -6.08 2.51 -24.97
C ARG A 353 -5.44 3.82 -25.40
N PRO A 354 -5.99 4.47 -26.45
CA PRO A 354 -5.40 5.70 -27.00
C PRO A 354 -5.64 6.92 -26.09
N SER A 355 -6.55 6.83 -25.11
CA SER A 355 -6.86 7.93 -24.21
C SER A 355 -7.27 7.45 -22.81
N ILE A 356 -7.08 8.32 -21.82
CA ILE A 356 -7.54 8.12 -20.44
C ILE A 356 -9.06 7.89 -20.39
N GLU A 357 -9.82 8.55 -21.27
CA GLU A 357 -11.28 8.39 -21.31
C GLU A 357 -11.69 6.99 -21.75
N ALA A 358 -11.08 6.49 -22.82
CA ALA A 358 -11.31 5.14 -23.30
C ALA A 358 -10.86 4.10 -22.26
N ALA A 359 -9.77 4.37 -21.53
CA ALA A 359 -9.33 3.54 -20.42
C ALA A 359 -10.37 3.48 -19.30
N LEU A 360 -10.82 4.62 -18.78
CA LEU A 360 -11.78 4.70 -17.68
C LEU A 360 -13.11 4.01 -18.01
N ASN A 361 -13.64 4.20 -19.22
CA ASN A 361 -14.87 3.52 -19.67
C ASN A 361 -14.72 1.99 -19.73
N SER A 362 -13.49 1.48 -19.86
CA SER A 362 -13.23 0.04 -19.91
C SER A 362 -13.00 -0.60 -18.54
N LEU A 363 -12.91 0.20 -17.46
CA LEU A 363 -12.63 -0.24 -16.08
C LEU A 363 -13.89 -0.44 -15.23
N THR A 364 -15.08 -0.08 -15.73
CA THR A 364 -16.36 -0.36 -15.08
C THR A 364 -17.06 -1.56 -15.71
N LYS A 365 -17.81 -2.32 -14.90
CA LYS A 365 -18.58 -3.46 -15.40
C LYS A 365 -19.68 -2.97 -16.35
N SER A 366 -20.04 -3.80 -17.33
CA SER A 366 -21.13 -3.50 -18.26
C SER A 366 -22.44 -3.22 -17.51
N GLY A 367 -23.21 -2.23 -17.95
CA GLY A 367 -24.45 -1.81 -17.31
C GLY A 367 -24.29 -0.98 -16.03
N ARG A 368 -23.06 -0.65 -15.62
CA ARG A 368 -22.79 0.32 -14.54
C ARG A 368 -22.58 1.72 -15.11
N PRO A 369 -22.88 2.79 -14.34
CA PRO A 369 -22.59 4.16 -14.75
C PRO A 369 -21.11 4.35 -15.12
N PRO A 370 -20.79 5.22 -16.09
CA PRO A 370 -19.42 5.62 -16.37
C PRO A 370 -18.75 6.24 -15.13
N LEU A 371 -17.43 6.17 -15.08
CA LEU A 371 -16.66 6.84 -14.02
C LEU A 371 -16.78 8.35 -14.17
N VAL A 372 -17.10 9.02 -13.07
CA VAL A 372 -17.08 10.48 -13.01
C VAL A 372 -15.63 10.92 -12.82
N ARG A 373 -15.17 11.80 -13.72
CA ARG A 373 -13.82 12.36 -13.66
C ARG A 373 -13.85 13.88 -13.84
N HIS A 374 -12.86 14.53 -13.25
CA HIS A 374 -12.57 15.93 -13.47
C HIS A 374 -11.11 16.08 -13.84
N ILE A 375 -10.86 16.72 -14.99
CA ILE A 375 -9.51 16.94 -15.50
C ILE A 375 -9.25 18.44 -15.51
N SER A 376 -8.10 18.84 -14.99
CA SER A 376 -7.48 20.11 -15.37
C SER A 376 -6.20 19.78 -16.13
N ARG A 377 -6.06 20.31 -17.35
CA ARG A 377 -4.81 20.15 -18.13
C ARG A 377 -4.12 21.50 -18.19
N LYS A 378 -2.84 21.51 -17.82
CA LYS A 378 -1.92 22.57 -18.21
C LYS A 378 -2.01 22.75 -19.73
N ALA A 379 -2.18 23.99 -20.18
CA ALA A 379 -2.35 24.34 -21.59
C ALA A 379 -1.27 23.66 -22.46
N ALA A 380 -1.73 22.82 -23.39
CA ALA A 380 -1.06 22.27 -24.57
C ALA A 380 0.43 21.86 -24.46
N ARG A 381 0.67 20.55 -24.33
CA ARG A 381 1.69 19.86 -25.15
C ARG A 381 1.11 18.54 -25.65
N PRO A 382 1.11 18.26 -26.97
CA PRO A 382 0.61 17.01 -27.49
C PRO A 382 1.47 15.84 -27.00
N LEU A 383 0.82 14.75 -26.61
CA LEU A 383 1.45 13.43 -26.48
C LEU A 383 2.22 13.15 -27.77
N ARG A 384 3.55 13.22 -27.74
CA ARG A 384 4.36 12.69 -28.84
C ARG A 384 4.22 11.18 -28.80
N VAL A 385 3.37 10.66 -29.68
CA VAL A 385 3.44 9.27 -30.10
C VAL A 385 4.83 9.09 -30.71
N ALA A 386 5.63 8.17 -30.14
CA ALA A 386 6.84 7.72 -30.80
C ALA A 386 6.42 6.96 -32.07
N SER A 387 6.37 7.66 -33.20
CA SER A 387 6.29 7.02 -34.51
C SER A 387 7.63 6.34 -34.77
N ALA A 388 7.63 5.02 -34.64
CA ALA A 388 8.65 4.16 -35.21
C ALA A 388 8.45 4.13 -36.73
N GLU A 389 9.00 5.12 -37.43
CA GLU A 389 9.24 5.06 -38.87
C GLU A 389 10.71 5.40 -39.14
N GLY A 390 11.56 4.39 -38.93
CA GLY A 390 12.88 4.34 -39.55
C GLY A 390 12.77 3.50 -40.82
N GLY A 391 12.33 4.13 -41.90
CA GLY A 391 12.33 3.56 -43.23
C GLY A 391 13.76 3.27 -43.71
N ARG A 392 13.93 2.08 -44.27
CA ARG A 392 15.01 1.74 -45.20
C ARG A 392 14.89 2.56 -46.49
N THR A 393 16.04 2.93 -47.05
CA THR A 393 16.47 3.15 -48.46
C THR A 393 17.48 4.32 -48.43
N ASP A 394 18.74 4.22 -48.85
CA ASP A 394 19.43 3.29 -49.74
C ASP A 394 20.79 2.83 -49.17
#